data_AF-A0A059C3R2-F1
#
_entry.id   AF-A0A059C3R2-F1
#
_cell.length_a   1.000
_cell.length_b   1.000
_cell.length_c   1.000
_cell.angle_alpha   90.00
_cell.angle_beta   90.00
_cell.angle_gamma   90.00
#
_symmetry.space_group_name_H-M   'P 1'
#
loop_
_entity.id
_entity.type
_entity.pdbx_description
1 polymer ?
#
loop_
_entity_poly.entity_id
_entity_poly.type
_entity_poly.pdbx_seq_one_letter_code
_entity_poly.pdbx_strand_id
1 'polypeptide(L)' 'MVRLAQEPKQFNDFLHQLCKFCLQNDLRSFCDFLATKGITLISKTEAADSDVAEEEARSFLVKSEPKPE' A
#
# COMPACT_ATOMS: atom_id res chain seq x y z
N MET A 1 15.83 -17.35 -13.94
CA MET A 1 15.55 -16.20 -13.07
C MET A 1 14.68 -16.71 -11.93
N VAL A 2 15.28 -16.99 -10.78
CA VAL A 2 14.53 -17.48 -9.61
C VAL A 2 13.71 -16.29 -9.12
N ARG A 3 12.38 -16.33 -9.32
CA ARG A 3 11.50 -15.42 -8.57
C ARG A 3 11.66 -15.85 -7.11
N LEU A 4 12.28 -15.01 -6.28
CA LEU A 4 12.06 -15.12 -4.83
C LEU A 4 10.55 -15.26 -4.67
N ALA A 5 10.10 -16.18 -3.83
CA ALA A 5 8.71 -16.23 -3.41
C ALA A 5 8.42 -14.87 -2.78
N GLN A 6 7.95 -13.93 -3.58
CA GLN A 6 7.30 -12.73 -3.09
C GLN A 6 6.09 -13.29 -2.36
N GLU A 7 5.87 -12.87 -1.12
CA GLU A 7 4.65 -13.20 -0.40
C GLU A 7 3.75 -11.96 -0.49
N PRO A 8 3.20 -11.63 -1.68
CA PRO A 8 2.56 -10.35 -1.94
C PRO A 8 1.37 -10.12 -1.01
N LYS A 9 0.65 -11.19 -0.69
CA LYS A 9 -0.42 -11.16 0.29
C LYS A 9 0.05 -10.68 1.65
N GLN A 10 1.14 -11.25 2.17
CA GLN A 10 1.64 -10.89 3.50
C GLN A 10 2.20 -9.47 3.54
N PHE A 11 2.88 -9.04 2.47
CA PHE A 11 3.34 -7.66 2.35
C PHE A 11 2.16 -6.68 2.29
N ASN A 12 1.16 -6.95 1.45
CA ASN A 12 -0.03 -6.12 1.30
C ASN A 12 -0.83 -6.05 2.62
N ASP A 13 -1.05 -7.19 3.27
CA ASP A 13 -1.71 -7.27 4.58
C ASP A 13 -0.95 -6.46 5.64
N PHE A 14 0.39 -6.59 5.68
CA PHE A 14 1.24 -5.80 6.58
C PHE A 14 1.11 -4.30 6.31
N LEU A 15 1.16 -3.89 5.04
CA LEU A 15 1.08 -2.48 4.66
C LEU A 15 -0.30 -1.89 5.00
N HIS A 16 -1.38 -2.66 4.84
CA HIS A 16 -2.72 -2.31 5.31
C HIS A 16 -2.75 -2.09 6.83
N GLN A 17 -2.19 -3.02 7.61
CA GLN A 17 -2.15 -2.88 9.07
C GLN A 17 -1.31 -1.67 9.50
N LEU A 18 -0.17 -1.45 8.83
CA LEU A 18 0.72 -0.32 9.09
C LEU A 18 0.01 1.01 8.82
N CYS A 19 -0.65 1.15 7.66
CA CYS A 19 -1.37 2.39 7.33
C CYS A 19 -2.54 2.63 8.28
N LYS A 20 -3.27 1.58 8.65
CA LYS A 20 -4.35 1.66 9.65
C LYS A 20 -3.82 2.10 11.02
N PHE A 21 -2.71 1.52 11.47
CA PHE A 21 -2.05 1.90 12.72
C PHE A 21 -1.60 3.36 12.68
N CYS A 22 -1.01 3.79 11.56
CA CYS A 22 -0.58 5.18 11.38
C CYS A 22 -1.76 6.16 11.42
N LEU A 23 -2.88 5.85 10.75
CA LEU A 23 -4.09 6.66 10.79
C LEU A 23 -4.69 6.76 12.20
N GLN A 24 -4.68 5.67 12.97
CA GLN A 24 -5.21 5.63 14.34
C GLN A 24 -4.36 6.41 15.36
N ASN A 25 -3.05 6.52 15.12
CA ASN A 25 -2.11 7.20 16.03
C ASN A 25 -1.68 8.59 15.53
N ASP A 26 -2.42 9.17 14.57
CA ASP A 26 -2.14 10.46 13.93
C ASP A 26 -0.75 10.55 13.27
N LEU A 27 -0.20 9.42 12.81
CA LEU A 27 1.06 9.31 12.08
C LEU A 27 0.85 9.39 10.56
N ARG A 28 -0.09 10.25 10.10
CA ARG A 28 -0.41 10.43 8.67
C ARG A 28 0.81 10.81 7.82
N SER A 29 1.71 11.60 8.40
CA SER A 29 2.98 12.00 7.77
C SER A 29 3.86 10.81 7.36
N PHE A 30 3.76 9.68 8.07
CA PHE A 30 4.48 8.47 7.70
C PHE A 30 3.87 7.80 6.47
N CYS A 31 2.54 7.70 6.39
CA CYS A 31 1.85 7.22 5.19
C CYS A 31 2.15 8.10 3.98
N ASP A 32 2.15 9.43 4.16
CA ASP A 32 2.54 10.39 3.12
C ASP A 32 3.99 10.17 2.68
N PHE A 33 4.91 9.91 3.62
CA PHE A 33 6.30 9.61 3.30
C PHE A 33 6.43 8.33 2.45
N LEU A 34 5.71 7.26 2.80
CA LEU A 34 5.66 6.04 1.99
C LEU A 34 5.18 6.33 0.56
N ALA A 35 4.14 7.16 0.42
CA ALA A 35 3.62 7.59 -0.87
C ALA A 35 4.67 8.35 -1.69
N THR A 36 5.44 9.26 -1.07
CA THR A 36 6.53 9.99 -1.76
C THR A 36 7.66 9.09 -2.25
N LYS A 37 7.84 7.91 -1.62
CA LYS A 37 8.80 6.89 -2.05
C LYS A 37 8.22 5.94 -3.09
N GLY A 38 6.95 6.10 -3.48
CA GLY A 38 6.26 5.19 -4.38
C GLY A 38 6.05 3.80 -3.78
N ILE A 39 6.10 3.67 -2.45
CA ILE A 39 5.79 2.41 -1.77
C ILE A 39 4.28 2.25 -1.83
N THR A 40 3.81 1.22 -2.50
CA THR A 40 2.38 0.89 -2.66
C THR A 40 2.16 -0.59 -2.38
N LEU A 41 0.91 -1.06 -2.49
CA LEU A 41 0.65 -2.51 -2.53
C LEU A 41 1.34 -3.13 -3.75
N ILE A 42 1.73 -4.39 -3.62
CA ILE A 42 2.22 -5.20 -4.73
C ILE A 42 1.02 -5.58 -5.58
N SER A 43 1.00 -5.14 -6.83
CA SER A 43 -0.08 -5.41 -7.78
C SER A 43 0.12 -6.74 -8.51
N LYS A 44 -0.94 -7.20 -9.18
CA LYS A 44 -0.92 -8.39 -10.03
C LYS A 44 0.03 -8.28 -11.23
N THR A 45 0.34 -7.06 -11.68
CA THR A 45 1.32 -6.83 -12.75
C THR A 45 2.76 -6.96 -12.26
N GLU A 46 3.02 -6.68 -10.98
CA GLU A 46 4.33 -6.87 -10.33
C GLU A 46 4.55 -8.34 -9.89
N ALA A 47 3.53 -8.94 -9.27
CA ALA A 47 3.56 -10.32 -8.79
C ALA A 47 2.27 -11.05 -9.19
N ALA A 48 2.38 -12.12 -9.98
CA ALA A 48 1.23 -12.82 -10.56
C ALA A 48 0.29 -13.49 -9.53
N ASP A 49 0.82 -13.71 -8.32
CA ASP A 49 0.19 -14.26 -7.13
C ASP A 49 -0.43 -13.17 -6.23
N SER A 50 -0.37 -11.90 -6.63
CA SER A 50 -1.16 -10.84 -6.02
C SER A 50 -2.56 -10.77 -6.61
N ASP A 51 -3.55 -10.57 -5.74
CA ASP A 51 -4.95 -10.33 -6.11
C ASP A 51 -5.27 -8.83 -6.28
N VAL A 52 -4.30 -7.94 -6.04
CA VAL A 52 -4.50 -6.49 -6.07
C VAL A 52 -4.34 -5.96 -7.50
N ALA A 53 -5.32 -5.20 -7.98
CA ALA A 53 -5.25 -4.55 -9.30
C ALA A 53 -4.22 -3.42 -9.32
N GLU A 54 -3.66 -3.09 -10.48
CA GLU A 54 -2.67 -2.02 -10.62
C GLU A 54 -3.25 -0.65 -10.19
N GLU A 55 -4.51 -0.38 -10.52
CA GLU A 55 -5.18 0.84 -10.08
C GLU A 55 -5.36 0.93 -8.56
N GLU A 56 -5.64 -0.21 -7.91
CA GLU A 56 -5.87 -0.31 -6.47
C GLU A 56 -4.55 -0.09 -5.72
N ALA A 57 -3.48 -0.75 -6.17
CA ALA A 57 -2.14 -0.55 -5.63
C ALA A 57 -1.72 0.93 -5.69
N ARG A 58 -1.91 1.57 -6.85
CA ARG A 58 -1.56 2.97 -7.04
C ARG A 58 -2.41 3.93 -6.21
N SER A 59 -3.67 3.59 -5.95
CA SER A 59 -4.59 4.44 -5.20
C SER A 59 -4.47 4.27 -3.68
N PHE A 60 -3.76 3.24 -3.21
CA PHE A 60 -3.72 2.83 -1.80
C PHE A 60 -3.30 3.95 -0.81
N LEU A 61 -2.34 4.80 -1.21
CA LEU A 61 -1.84 5.91 -0.38
C LEU A 61 -2.15 7.29 -0.96
N VAL A 62 -2.97 7.36 -2.00
CA VAL A 62 -3.34 8.64 -2.61
C VAL A 62 -4.38 9.28 -1.72
N LYS A 63 -3.96 10.36 -1.06
CA LYS A 63 -4.72 11.33 -0.27
C LYS A 63 -6.22 11.02 -0.18
N SER A 64 -6.65 10.59 1.00
CA SER A 64 -7.98 10.93 1.47
C SER A 64 -8.08 12.45 1.46
N GLU A 65 -8.64 13.04 0.41
CA GLU A 65 -9.04 14.44 0.45
C GLU A 65 -9.90 14.64 1.70
N PRO A 66 -9.62 15.66 2.54
CA PRO A 66 -10.52 15.98 3.62
C PRO A 66 -11.89 16.28 2.99
N LYS A 67 -12.93 15.52 3.37
CA LYS A 67 -14.30 15.89 3.02
C LYS A 67 -14.52 17.31 3.55
N PRO A 68 -14.87 18.30 2.71
CA PRO A 68 -15.29 19.59 3.22
C PRO A 68 -16.56 19.38 4.04
N GLU A 69 -16.54 19.91 5.28
CA GLU A 69 -17.70 20.04 6.16
C GLU A 69 -18.75 20.99 5.57
#